data_AF-A0A376NUA9-F1
#
_entry.id   AF-A0A376NUA9-F1
#
_cell.length_a   1.000
_cell.length_b   1.000
_cell.length_c   1.000
_cell.angle_alpha   90.00
_cell.angle_beta   90.00
_cell.angle_gamma   90.00
#
_symmetry.space_group_name_H-M   'P 1'
#
loop_
_entity.id
_entity.type
_entity.pdbx_description
1 polymer ?
#
loop_
_entity_poly.entity_id
_entity_poly.type
_entity_poly.pdbx_seq_one_letter_code
_entity_poly.pdbx_strand_id
1 'polypeptide(L)'
;MATLRERKHRPAKPLAVMLPVAESLPDAARQLLTTPAAPIVLVDKKYVPELCDDIAPGLNEVGVDVAANPLQHLLLQELQCPLVMTSGT
;
A
#
# COMPACT_ATOMS: atom_id res chain seq x y z
N MET A 1 -12.98 -0.72 5.29
CA MET A 1 -12.21 -1.93 4.93
C MET A 1 -13.06 -3.20 4.96
N ALA A 2 -13.87 -3.44 5.99
CA ALA A 2 -14.78 -4.60 6.09
C ALA A 2 -15.57 -4.93 4.81
N THR A 3 -16.29 -3.96 4.22
CA THR A 3 -17.07 -4.16 2.98
C THR A 3 -16.24 -4.59 1.78
N LEU A 4 -14.97 -4.16 1.68
CA LEU A 4 -14.06 -4.57 0.61
C LEU A 4 -13.64 -6.04 0.79
N ARG A 5 -13.32 -6.45 2.02
CA ARG A 5 -12.92 -7.82 2.35
C ARG A 5 -14.06 -8.82 2.15
N GLU A 6 -15.27 -8.43 2.54
CA GLU A 6 -16.50 -9.22 2.33
C GLU A 6 -16.75 -9.45 0.84
N ARG A 7 -16.74 -8.39 0.03
CA ARG A 7 -16.96 -8.50 -1.43
C ARG A 7 -15.87 -9.31 -2.14
N LYS A 8 -14.62 -9.25 -1.66
CA LYS A 8 -13.48 -10.00 -2.21
C LYS A 8 -13.32 -11.42 -1.65
N HIS A 9 -14.18 -11.85 -0.71
CA HIS A 9 -14.04 -13.14 -0.01
C HIS A 9 -12.62 -13.39 0.53
N ARG A 10 -11.93 -12.32 0.97
CA ARG A 10 -10.50 -12.34 1.31
C ARG A 10 -10.32 -11.83 2.76
N PRO A 11 -10.71 -12.63 3.77
CA PRO A 11 -10.84 -12.16 5.15
C PRO A 11 -9.50 -11.79 5.79
N ALA A 12 -8.44 -12.56 5.55
CA ALA A 12 -7.15 -12.36 6.22
C ALA A 12 -6.00 -11.94 5.29
N LYS A 13 -6.09 -12.21 3.98
CA LYS A 13 -4.94 -12.01 3.10
C LYS A 13 -4.64 -10.50 2.97
N PRO A 14 -3.36 -10.09 3.10
CA PRO A 14 -2.95 -8.69 3.02
C PRO A 14 -3.40 -8.01 1.73
N LEU A 15 -3.68 -6.73 1.86
CA LEU A 15 -3.95 -5.82 0.75
C LEU A 15 -2.72 -4.93 0.58
N ALA A 16 -2.29 -4.72 -0.67
CA ALA A 16 -1.21 -3.77 -0.94
C ALA A 16 -1.76 -2.34 -0.93
N VAL A 17 -0.91 -1.40 -0.51
CA VAL A 17 -1.30 0.00 -0.31
C VAL A 17 -0.32 0.92 -1.03
N MET A 18 -0.86 1.75 -1.90
CA MET A 18 -0.10 2.76 -2.61
C MET A 18 -0.03 4.03 -1.76
N LEU A 19 1.19 4.46 -1.47
CA LEU A 19 1.46 5.65 -0.67
C LEU A 19 1.70 6.87 -1.59
N PRO A 20 1.17 8.05 -1.24
CA PRO A 20 1.49 9.29 -1.93
C PRO A 20 2.94 9.73 -1.68
N VAL A 21 3.45 9.47 -0.47
CA VAL A 21 4.79 9.86 -0.03
C VAL A 21 5.43 8.70 0.74
N ALA A 22 6.67 8.36 0.41
CA ALA A 22 7.43 7.25 1.01
C ALA A 22 8.51 7.72 2.02
N GLU A 23 8.44 8.97 2.48
CA GLU A 23 9.48 9.59 3.33
C GLU A 23 9.60 8.94 4.72
N SER A 24 8.52 8.39 5.26
CA SER A 24 8.52 7.69 6.54
C SER A 24 9.14 6.28 6.47
N LEU A 25 9.44 5.79 5.27
CA LEU A 25 9.97 4.45 5.06
C LEU A 25 11.51 4.42 5.16
N PRO A 26 12.10 3.27 5.57
CA PRO A 26 13.55 3.09 5.53
C PRO A 26 14.14 3.29 4.13
N ASP A 27 15.38 3.78 4.06
CA ASP A 27 16.04 4.07 2.77
C ASP A 27 16.10 2.86 1.84
N ALA A 28 16.30 1.65 2.37
CA ALA A 28 16.30 0.43 1.58
C ALA A 28 14.94 0.18 0.89
N ALA A 29 13.83 0.44 1.59
CA ALA A 29 12.49 0.31 1.02
C ALA A 29 12.23 1.41 -0.01
N ARG A 30 12.64 2.65 0.28
CA ARG A 30 12.52 3.79 -0.65
C ARG A 30 13.28 3.54 -1.95
N GLN A 31 14.51 3.04 -1.87
CA GLN A 31 15.31 2.70 -3.05
C GLN A 31 14.59 1.69 -3.94
N LEU A 32 14.04 0.62 -3.36
CA LEU A 32 13.28 -0.40 -4.09
C LEU A 32 12.02 0.17 -4.74
N LEU A 33 11.26 1.00 -4.01
CA LEU A 33 10.04 1.65 -4.50
C LEU A 33 10.29 2.60 -5.66
N THR A 34 11.43 3.30 -5.66
CA THR A 34 11.81 4.25 -6.72
C THR A 34 12.39 3.59 -7.98
N THR A 35 12.54 2.27 -7.99
CA THR A 35 12.99 1.57 -9.20
C THR A 35 11.92 1.62 -10.29
N PRO A 36 12.29 1.57 -11.58
CA PRO A 36 11.32 1.53 -12.69
C PRO A 36 10.34 0.34 -12.62
N ALA A 37 10.71 -0.71 -11.88
CA ALA A 37 9.86 -1.87 -11.66
C ALA A 37 8.68 -1.59 -10.71
N ALA A 38 8.76 -0.52 -9.91
CA ALA A 38 7.78 -0.11 -8.89
C ALA A 38 7.16 -1.32 -8.14
N PRO A 39 7.98 -2.17 -7.51
CA PRO A 39 7.51 -3.38 -6.87
C PRO A 39 6.72 -3.06 -5.60
N ILE A 40 5.86 -3.99 -5.18
CA ILE A 40 5.30 -4.00 -3.83
C ILE A 40 6.42 -4.38 -2.86
N VAL A 41 6.73 -3.49 -1.93
CA VAL A 41 7.76 -3.68 -0.89
C VAL A 41 7.08 -3.95 0.44
N LEU A 42 7.53 -5.00 1.15
CA LEU A 42 7.05 -5.27 2.51
C LEU A 42 7.79 -4.35 3.50
N VAL A 43 7.01 -3.61 4.28
CA VAL A 43 7.52 -2.73 5.34
C VAL A 43 6.81 -3.01 6.65
N ASP A 44 7.50 -2.78 7.76
CA ASP A 44 6.93 -2.86 9.09
C ASP A 44 5.83 -1.78 9.25
N LYS A 45 4.67 -2.17 9.77
CA LYS A 45 3.52 -1.28 9.99
C LYS A 45 3.85 -0.03 10.79
N LYS A 46 4.87 -0.06 11.65
CA LYS A 46 5.30 1.12 12.43
C LYS A 46 5.69 2.32 11.56
N TYR A 47 6.10 2.08 10.31
CA TYR A 47 6.47 3.15 9.36
C TYR A 47 5.27 3.76 8.65
N VAL A 48 4.09 3.15 8.80
CA VAL A 48 2.83 3.55 8.16
C VAL A 48 1.67 3.47 9.16
N PRO A 49 1.72 4.25 10.27
CA PRO A 49 0.74 4.20 11.35
C PRO A 49 -0.66 4.68 10.94
N GLU A 50 -0.76 5.41 9.82
CA GLU A 50 -2.03 5.88 9.25
C GLU A 50 -2.89 4.75 8.66
N LEU A 51 -2.29 3.58 8.45
CA LEU A 51 -2.98 2.41 7.91
C LEU A 51 -3.77 1.69 9.01
N CYS A 52 -5.03 1.38 8.70
CA CYS A 52 -5.88 0.60 9.57
C CYS A 52 -5.36 -0.84 9.73
N ASP A 53 -5.53 -1.43 10.92
CA ASP A 53 -5.12 -2.82 11.23
C ASP A 53 -5.71 -3.85 10.27
N ASP A 54 -6.90 -3.56 9.74
CA ASP A 54 -7.61 -4.36 8.75
C ASP A 54 -6.84 -4.55 7.43
N ILE A 55 -5.76 -3.82 7.14
CA ILE A 55 -4.99 -3.99 5.89
C ILE A 55 -4.19 -5.29 5.89
N ALA A 56 -3.61 -5.66 7.03
CA ALA A 56 -2.85 -6.89 7.21
C ALA A 56 -3.10 -7.44 8.63
N PRO A 57 -4.29 -7.99 8.92
CA PRO A 57 -4.65 -8.43 10.26
C PRO A 57 -3.76 -9.61 10.70
N GLY A 58 -3.22 -9.54 11.92
CA GLY A 58 -2.32 -10.57 12.47
C GLY A 58 -0.91 -10.60 11.87
N LEU A 59 -0.54 -9.61 11.06
CA LEU A 59 0.79 -9.45 10.48
C LEU A 59 1.42 -8.12 10.91
N ASN A 60 2.74 -8.13 11.08
CA ASN A 60 3.54 -6.96 11.43
C ASN A 60 3.98 -6.15 10.20
N GLU A 61 3.86 -6.73 9.02
CA GLU A 61 4.29 -6.15 7.76
C GLU A 61 3.09 -5.84 6.87
N VAL A 62 3.25 -4.83 6.04
CA VAL A 62 2.29 -4.42 5.02
C VAL A 62 3.01 -4.22 3.70
N GLY A 63 2.38 -4.64 2.60
CA GLY A 63 2.88 -4.40 1.26
C GLY A 63 2.54 -2.98 0.83
N VAL A 64 3.56 -2.18 0.51
CA VAL A 64 3.40 -0.82 0.02
C VAL A 64 3.98 -0.67 -1.38
N ASP A 65 3.37 0.17 -2.20
CA ASP A 65 3.85 0.58 -3.50
C ASP A 65 3.74 2.11 -3.68
N VAL A 66 4.29 2.62 -4.78
CA VAL A 66 4.19 4.03 -5.19
C VAL A 66 3.59 4.10 -6.59
N ALA A 67 3.07 5.27 -6.98
CA ALA A 67 2.48 5.43 -8.31
C ALA A 67 3.50 5.11 -9.42
N ALA A 68 3.19 4.10 -10.22
CA ALA A 68 4.01 3.59 -11.32
C ALA A 68 3.54 4.09 -12.69
N ASN A 69 2.34 4.67 -12.79
CA ASN A 69 1.79 5.20 -14.04
C ASN A 69 1.13 6.58 -13.86
N PRO A 70 0.87 7.33 -14.97
CA PRO A 70 0.30 8.67 -14.89
C PRO A 70 -1.08 8.73 -14.23
N LEU A 71 -1.92 7.70 -14.42
CA LEU A 71 -3.24 7.65 -13.81
C LEU A 71 -3.14 7.53 -12.28
N GLN A 72 -2.26 6.68 -11.78
CA GLN A 72 -2.01 6.54 -10.34
C GLN A 72 -1.45 7.83 -9.74
N HIS A 73 -0.59 8.53 -10.49
CA HIS A 73 -0.12 9.86 -10.09
C HIS A 73 -1.28 10.84 -9.94
N LEU A 74 -2.18 10.94 -10.94
CA LEU A 74 -3.34 11.82 -10.86
C LEU A 74 -4.25 11.47 -9.67
N LEU A 75 -4.50 10.18 -9.44
CA LEU A 75 -5.33 9.73 -8.31
C LEU A 75 -4.71 10.10 -6.96
N LEU A 76 -3.40 9.91 -6.78
CA LEU A 76 -2.71 10.29 -5.55
C LEU A 76 -2.65 11.81 -5.40
N GLN A 77 -2.47 12.56 -6.49
CA GLN A 77 -2.47 14.01 -6.47
C GLN A 77 -3.82 14.57 -6.01
N GLU A 78 -4.93 13.99 -6.46
CA GLU A 78 -6.28 14.44 -6.07
C GLU A 78 -6.68 13.96 -4.68
N LEU A 79 -6.35 12.72 -4.31
CA LEU A 79 -6.84 12.10 -3.06
C LEU A 79 -5.93 12.37 -1.86
N GLN A 80 -4.64 12.65 -2.07
CA GLN A 80 -3.64 12.96 -1.02
C GLN A 80 -3.65 11.98 0.17
N CYS A 81 -4.03 10.72 -0.06
CA CYS A 81 -4.14 9.71 0.98
C CYS A 81 -3.70 8.33 0.48
N PRO A 82 -3.32 7.40 1.39
CA PRO A 82 -3.00 6.03 1.03
C PRO A 82 -4.17 5.31 0.36
N LEU A 83 -3.91 4.64 -0.77
CA LEU A 83 -4.93 3.94 -1.56
C LEU A 83 -4.70 2.44 -1.55
N VAL A 84 -5.74 1.65 -1.30
CA VAL A 84 -5.63 0.19 -1.38
C VAL A 84 -5.60 -0.25 -2.84
N MET A 85 -4.46 -0.82 -3.25
CA MET A 85 -4.22 -1.35 -4.59
C MET A 85 -4.19 -2.88 -4.51
N THR A 86 -5.34 -3.53 -4.69
CA THR A 86 -5.43 -5.00 -4.76
C THR A 86 -5.78 -5.46 -6.16
N SER A 87 -5.26 -6.63 -6.55
CA SER A 87 -5.63 -7.27 -7.81
C SER A 87 -7.16 -7.42 -7.92
N GLY A 88 -7.69 -7.07 -9.10
CA GLY A 88 -9.10 -7.18 -9.48
C GLY A 88 -9.54 -8.62 -9.74
N THR A 89 -9.25 -9.54 -8.82
CA THR A 89 -9.72 -10.93 -8.84
C THR A 89 -10.67 -11.18 -7.68
#